data_AF-A0A523QHJ2-F1
#
_entry.id   AF-A0A523QHJ2-F1
#
_cell.length_a   1.000
_cell.length_b   1.000
_cell.length_c   1.000
_cell.angle_alpha   90.00
_cell.angle_beta   90.00
_cell.angle_gamma   90.00
#
_symmetry.space_group_name_H-M   'P 1'
#
loop_
_entity.id
_entity.type
_entity.pdbx_description
1 polymer ?
#
loop_
_entity_poly.entity_id
_entity_poly.type
_entity_poly.pdbx_seq_one_letter_code
_entity_poly.pdbx_strand_id
1 'polypeptide(L)'
;ESTALMASLEGKVGEPRAKHIHTVESGLWEKPTTLNNVETWANVPVIVARGSDWFSRIGTKESKGTKVFSLVGKIENTGLVEVPMGITLREIVFGIGGGIPHGKIFKAVQTGGPSGGCVPEKFIDLPVDFEELTRVGSMMGSGGMIVMDEDTCMVDVAKYFLGFLQDESCGKCTSCREGIKRMLQILTRITQGKGEQADIELLEELSGVVADTSLCALGGTAPNPVLTTIRYFRDEYEAHIKDKKCPAKVCKDLITYTIDREKCTGCLVCKKLCPEKAIEGERKEPHLIDQAKCTRCGLCLDSCKFEAVVVT
;
A
#
# COMPACT_ATOMS: atom_id res chain seq x y z
N GLU A 1 -13.64 -12.65 4.77
CA GLU A 1 -13.30 -13.75 5.70
C GLU A 1 -14.47 -14.73 5.75
N SER A 2 -14.21 -16.04 5.75
CA SER A 2 -15.23 -17.09 5.58
C SER A 2 -16.28 -17.17 6.68
N THR A 3 -15.85 -17.14 7.94
CA THR A 3 -16.73 -17.32 9.10
C THR A 3 -17.51 -16.05 9.45
N ALA A 4 -16.89 -14.89 9.27
CA ALA A 4 -17.50 -13.58 9.41
C ALA A 4 -18.63 -13.39 8.38
N LEU A 5 -18.42 -13.86 7.14
CA LEU A 5 -19.46 -13.81 6.11
C LEU A 5 -20.68 -14.65 6.50
N MET A 6 -20.47 -15.86 7.03
CA MET A 6 -21.57 -16.70 7.52
C MET A 6 -22.31 -16.03 8.68
N ALA A 7 -21.59 -15.48 9.66
CA ALA A 7 -22.21 -14.75 10.78
C ALA A 7 -23.05 -13.56 10.29
N SER A 8 -22.54 -12.79 9.32
CA SER A 8 -23.27 -11.67 8.71
C SER A 8 -24.53 -12.14 7.97
N LEU A 9 -24.47 -13.24 7.22
CA LEU A 9 -25.64 -13.83 6.54
C LEU A 9 -26.69 -14.36 7.54
N GLU A 10 -26.26 -14.78 8.72
CA GLU A 10 -27.15 -15.18 9.82
C GLU A 10 -27.78 -13.98 10.55
N GLY A 11 -27.48 -12.74 10.15
CA GLY A 11 -27.95 -11.52 10.80
C GLY A 11 -27.20 -11.16 12.08
N LYS A 12 -26.04 -11.78 12.32
CA LYS A 12 -25.15 -11.47 13.44
C LYS A 12 -24.09 -10.45 13.02
N VAL A 13 -23.34 -9.94 13.99
CA VAL A 13 -22.14 -9.13 13.71
C VAL A 13 -21.15 -9.95 12.87
N GLY A 14 -20.57 -9.33 11.83
CA GLY A 14 -19.60 -9.93 10.90
C GLY A 14 -18.24 -10.21 11.53
N GLU A 15 -18.22 -10.95 12.63
CA GLU A 15 -17.03 -11.33 13.36
C GLU A 15 -16.60 -12.76 13.03
N PRO A 16 -15.29 -13.01 12.85
CA PRO A 16 -14.80 -14.37 12.65
C PRO A 16 -14.99 -15.21 13.92
N ARG A 17 -15.05 -16.53 13.74
CA ARG A 17 -15.02 -17.52 14.84
C ARG A 17 -13.74 -18.36 14.78
N ALA A 18 -13.32 -18.88 15.93
CA ALA A 18 -12.24 -19.85 15.97
C ALA A 18 -12.61 -21.09 15.15
N LYS A 19 -11.64 -21.59 14.36
CA LYS A 19 -11.84 -22.69 13.41
C LYS A 19 -11.63 -24.07 14.04
N HIS A 20 -12.13 -24.27 15.27
CA HIS A 20 -12.10 -25.60 15.92
C HIS A 20 -13.04 -26.60 15.22
N ILE A 21 -14.17 -26.10 14.69
CA ILE A 21 -15.10 -26.85 13.85
C ILE A 21 -15.05 -26.24 12.46
N HIS A 22 -14.72 -27.02 11.44
CA HIS A 22 -14.64 -26.53 10.08
C HIS A 22 -16.04 -26.26 9.51
N THR A 23 -16.16 -25.29 8.61
CA THR A 23 -17.47 -24.92 8.04
C THR A 23 -18.09 -26.02 7.19
N VAL A 24 -17.26 -26.92 6.66
CA VAL A 24 -17.72 -28.11 5.92
C VAL A 24 -18.45 -29.11 6.81
N GLU A 25 -18.23 -29.07 8.13
CA GLU A 25 -18.97 -29.88 9.10
C GLU A 25 -20.18 -29.09 9.64
N SER A 26 -19.95 -27.85 10.05
CA SER A 26 -20.99 -26.95 10.56
C SER A 26 -20.65 -25.49 10.26
N GLY A 27 -21.33 -24.95 9.25
CA GLY A 27 -21.15 -23.59 8.74
C GLY A 27 -22.41 -22.75 8.93
N LEU A 28 -23.02 -22.31 7.83
CA LEU A 28 -24.20 -21.45 7.83
C LEU A 28 -25.41 -22.19 8.41
N TRP A 29 -26.07 -21.59 9.41
CA TRP A 29 -27.20 -22.17 10.14
C TRP A 29 -26.93 -23.58 10.66
N GLU A 30 -25.70 -23.81 11.11
CA GLU A 30 -25.22 -25.10 11.63
C GLU A 30 -25.28 -26.24 10.60
N LYS A 31 -25.29 -25.91 9.30
CA LYS A 31 -25.26 -26.89 8.21
C LYS A 31 -23.88 -26.94 7.53
N PRO A 32 -23.45 -28.12 7.05
CA PRO A 32 -22.29 -28.25 6.18
C PRO A 32 -22.28 -27.19 5.07
N THR A 33 -21.27 -26.32 5.05
CA THR A 33 -21.19 -25.19 4.14
C THR A 33 -19.78 -24.99 3.60
N THR A 34 -19.66 -24.99 2.27
CA THR A 34 -18.45 -24.60 1.55
C THR A 34 -18.59 -23.17 1.03
N LEU A 35 -17.58 -22.33 1.25
CA LEU A 35 -17.49 -21.00 0.68
C LEU A 35 -16.37 -20.98 -0.36
N ASN A 36 -16.66 -20.47 -1.55
CA ASN A 36 -15.67 -20.30 -2.62
C ASN A 36 -15.78 -18.90 -3.21
N ASN A 37 -14.65 -18.37 -3.71
CA ASN A 37 -14.64 -17.09 -4.41
C ASN A 37 -15.39 -17.21 -5.75
N VAL A 38 -15.96 -16.10 -6.21
CA VAL A 38 -16.64 -16.01 -7.51
C VAL A 38 -15.72 -16.41 -8.66
N GLU A 39 -14.45 -16.00 -8.64
CA GLU A 39 -13.44 -16.37 -9.65
C GLU A 39 -13.24 -17.89 -9.72
N THR A 40 -13.20 -18.57 -8.56
CA THR A 40 -13.13 -20.04 -8.51
C THR A 40 -14.34 -20.66 -9.21
N TRP A 41 -15.55 -20.20 -8.91
CA TRP A 41 -16.76 -20.70 -9.56
C TRP A 41 -16.87 -20.34 -11.04
N ALA A 42 -16.32 -19.19 -11.46
CA ALA A 42 -16.28 -18.79 -12.86
C ALA A 42 -15.37 -19.72 -13.69
N ASN A 43 -14.29 -20.23 -13.10
CA ASN A 43 -13.37 -21.16 -13.76
C ASN A 43 -13.95 -22.59 -13.91
N VAL A 44 -14.77 -23.05 -12.95
CA VAL A 44 -15.25 -24.45 -12.94
C VAL A 44 -16.00 -24.87 -14.22
N PRO A 45 -16.99 -24.11 -14.74
CA PRO A 45 -17.69 -24.48 -15.98
C PRO A 45 -16.75 -24.61 -17.18
N VAL A 46 -15.75 -23.73 -17.29
CA VAL A 46 -14.78 -23.74 -18.38
C VAL A 46 -13.86 -24.96 -18.28
N ILE A 47 -13.43 -25.31 -17.06
CA ILE A 47 -12.64 -26.52 -16.79
C ILE A 47 -13.43 -27.78 -17.15
N VAL A 48 -14.70 -27.87 -16.75
CA VAL A 48 -15.56 -29.02 -17.08
C VAL A 48 -15.78 -29.15 -18.59
N ALA A 49 -15.99 -28.03 -19.29
CA ALA A 49 -16.24 -28.02 -20.73
C ALA A 49 -15.00 -28.36 -21.57
N ARG A 50 -13.80 -27.95 -21.13
CA ARG A 50 -12.54 -28.11 -21.89
C ARG A 50 -11.62 -29.22 -21.37
N GLY A 51 -11.95 -29.81 -20.22
CA GLY A 51 -11.15 -30.80 -19.52
C GLY A 51 -10.12 -30.18 -18.58
N SER A 52 -9.81 -30.88 -17.48
CA SER A 52 -8.83 -30.45 -16.48
C SER A 52 -7.41 -30.32 -17.05
N ASP A 53 -7.06 -31.17 -18.03
CA ASP A 53 -5.74 -31.15 -18.67
C ASP A 53 -5.48 -29.87 -19.47
N TRP A 54 -6.53 -29.23 -19.99
CA TRP A 54 -6.39 -27.94 -20.68
C TRP A 54 -6.01 -26.84 -19.67
N PHE A 55 -6.72 -26.77 -18.54
CA PHE A 55 -6.48 -25.73 -17.53
C PHE A 55 -5.14 -25.93 -16.80
N SER A 56 -4.76 -27.18 -16.53
CA SER A 56 -3.52 -27.52 -15.81
C SER A 56 -2.23 -27.35 -16.64
N ARG A 57 -2.36 -27.19 -17.96
CA ARG A 57 -1.25 -26.80 -18.85
C ARG A 57 -0.92 -25.31 -18.77
N ILE A 58 -1.84 -24.50 -18.25
CA ILE A 58 -1.63 -23.07 -18.00
C ILE A 58 -1.09 -22.93 -16.58
N GLY A 59 -0.12 -22.05 -16.37
CA GLY A 59 0.45 -21.80 -15.05
C GLY A 59 1.76 -22.54 -14.78
N THR A 60 2.18 -22.53 -13.52
CA THR A 60 3.37 -23.26 -13.06
C THR A 60 3.03 -24.70 -12.71
N LYS A 61 3.99 -25.44 -12.13
CA LYS A 61 3.72 -26.80 -11.65
C LYS A 61 2.74 -26.80 -10.47
N GLU A 62 2.95 -25.91 -9.51
CA GLU A 62 2.17 -25.86 -8.26
C GLU A 62 0.99 -24.89 -8.34
N SER A 63 1.01 -23.94 -9.28
CA SER A 63 -0.07 -22.96 -9.48
C SER A 63 -0.66 -23.04 -10.88
N LYS A 64 -1.78 -23.76 -11.02
CA LYS A 64 -2.46 -24.00 -12.30
C LYS A 64 -3.45 -22.91 -12.68
N GLY A 65 -3.61 -22.70 -13.97
CA GLY A 65 -4.64 -21.84 -14.54
C GLY A 65 -4.26 -20.37 -14.67
N THR A 66 -5.29 -19.54 -14.73
CA THR A 66 -5.19 -18.08 -14.82
C THR A 66 -5.65 -17.42 -13.52
N LYS A 67 -5.26 -16.16 -13.35
CA LYS A 67 -5.68 -15.31 -12.24
C LYS A 67 -6.01 -13.93 -12.77
N VAL A 68 -7.10 -13.35 -12.25
CA VAL A 68 -7.47 -11.96 -12.50
C VAL A 68 -6.81 -11.05 -11.47
N PHE A 69 -6.12 -10.02 -11.94
CA PHE A 69 -5.57 -8.94 -11.12
C PHE A 69 -6.24 -7.60 -11.41
N SER A 70 -6.41 -6.79 -10.38
CA SER A 70 -6.76 -5.38 -10.48
C SER A 70 -5.46 -4.57 -10.43
N LEU A 71 -5.02 -4.10 -11.60
CA LEU A 71 -3.79 -3.35 -11.76
C LEU A 71 -4.10 -1.85 -11.71
N VAL A 72 -3.61 -1.18 -10.66
CA VAL A 72 -3.87 0.24 -10.38
C VAL A 72 -2.61 0.93 -9.85
N GLY A 73 -2.68 2.24 -9.59
CA GLY A 73 -1.59 3.02 -9.01
C GLY A 73 -0.88 3.88 -10.07
N LYS A 74 0.45 3.96 -9.97
CA LYS A 74 1.31 4.72 -10.89
C LYS A 74 1.61 3.91 -12.15
N ILE A 75 0.60 3.70 -12.99
CA ILE A 75 0.69 2.86 -14.19
C ILE A 75 -0.10 3.46 -15.35
N GLU A 76 0.39 3.33 -16.59
CA GLU A 76 -0.24 3.89 -17.80
C GLU A 76 -1.61 3.25 -18.07
N ASN A 77 -1.67 1.92 -18.07
CA ASN A 77 -2.90 1.16 -18.32
C ASN A 77 -3.44 0.57 -17.02
N THR A 78 -4.44 1.24 -16.44
CA THR A 78 -5.17 0.75 -15.26
C THR A 78 -6.35 -0.13 -15.67
N GLY A 79 -6.57 -1.26 -14.99
CA GLY A 79 -7.72 -2.12 -15.26
C GLY A 79 -7.66 -3.51 -14.63
N LEU A 80 -8.61 -4.36 -15.02
CA LEU A 80 -8.61 -5.79 -14.70
C LEU A 80 -7.86 -6.56 -15.79
N VAL A 81 -6.90 -7.38 -15.39
CA VAL A 81 -6.07 -8.18 -16.30
C VAL A 81 -6.14 -9.64 -15.90
N GLU A 82 -6.51 -10.51 -16.83
CA GLU A 82 -6.42 -11.96 -16.64
C GLU A 82 -5.09 -12.45 -17.22
N VAL A 83 -4.29 -13.11 -16.38
CA VAL A 83 -2.95 -13.57 -16.75
C VAL A 83 -2.75 -15.03 -16.34
N PRO A 84 -1.89 -15.78 -17.05
CA PRO A 84 -1.49 -17.11 -16.60
C PRO A 84 -0.69 -17.01 -15.29
N MET A 85 -0.89 -17.95 -14.38
CA MET A 85 -0.06 -18.06 -13.18
C MET A 85 1.43 -18.23 -13.57
N GLY A 86 2.35 -17.66 -12.79
CA GLY A 86 3.79 -17.71 -13.08
C GLY A 86 4.29 -16.66 -14.08
N ILE A 87 3.42 -15.83 -14.66
CA ILE A 87 3.85 -14.60 -15.34
C ILE A 87 4.70 -13.74 -14.39
N THR A 88 5.69 -13.01 -14.88
CA THR A 88 6.52 -12.16 -14.01
C THR A 88 5.82 -10.84 -13.67
N LEU A 89 6.18 -10.22 -12.53
CA LEU A 89 5.71 -8.87 -12.19
C LEU A 89 6.09 -7.86 -13.29
N ARG A 90 7.25 -8.03 -13.93
CA ARG A 90 7.71 -7.20 -15.05
C ARG A 90 6.74 -7.24 -16.22
N GLU A 91 6.34 -8.44 -16.64
CA GLU A 91 5.40 -8.60 -17.76
C GLU A 91 4.03 -7.99 -17.45
N ILE A 92 3.55 -8.12 -16.21
CA ILE A 92 2.31 -7.45 -15.79
C ILE A 92 2.47 -5.93 -15.83
N VAL A 93 3.50 -5.38 -15.18
CA VAL A 93 3.67 -3.93 -14.99
C VAL A 93 4.05 -3.22 -16.30
N PHE A 94 5.09 -3.70 -16.98
CA PHE A 94 5.64 -3.04 -18.17
C PHE A 94 5.06 -3.58 -19.47
N GLY A 95 4.64 -4.84 -19.53
CA GLY A 95 4.01 -5.42 -20.71
C GLY A 95 2.55 -5.01 -20.83
N ILE A 96 1.71 -5.45 -19.88
CA ILE A 96 0.26 -5.21 -19.92
C ILE A 96 -0.07 -3.79 -19.43
N GLY A 97 0.50 -3.39 -18.30
CA GLY A 97 0.27 -2.10 -17.67
C GLY A 97 0.92 -0.91 -18.38
N GLY A 98 1.78 -1.14 -19.37
CA GLY A 98 2.42 -0.06 -20.13
C GLY A 98 3.53 0.70 -19.39
N GLY A 99 3.91 0.27 -18.19
CA GLY A 99 4.97 0.89 -17.39
C GLY A 99 4.50 2.11 -16.57
N ILE A 100 5.48 2.86 -16.06
CA ILE A 100 5.24 3.98 -15.15
C ILE A 100 5.00 5.27 -15.94
N PRO A 101 3.96 6.05 -15.59
CA PRO A 101 3.65 7.29 -16.26
C PRO A 101 4.83 8.26 -16.32
N HIS A 102 4.93 8.96 -17.45
CA HIS A 102 5.96 9.99 -17.69
C HIS A 102 7.41 9.48 -17.64
N GLY A 103 7.65 8.18 -17.82
CA GLY A 103 8.99 7.60 -17.85
C GLY A 103 9.70 7.59 -16.50
N LYS A 104 8.92 7.68 -15.42
CA LYS A 104 9.40 7.57 -14.04
C LYS A 104 9.89 6.16 -13.70
N ILE A 105 10.56 6.04 -12.55
CA ILE A 105 11.20 4.82 -12.09
C ILE A 105 10.22 3.98 -11.27
N PHE A 106 10.10 2.70 -11.62
CA PHE A 106 9.35 1.75 -10.80
C PHE A 106 10.05 1.56 -9.45
N LYS A 107 9.32 1.76 -8.35
CA LYS A 107 9.85 1.60 -7.00
C LYS A 107 9.44 0.27 -6.38
N ALA A 108 8.14 0.01 -6.41
CA ALA A 108 7.55 -1.17 -5.78
C ALA A 108 6.16 -1.48 -6.34
N VAL A 109 5.72 -2.71 -6.11
CA VAL A 109 4.31 -3.10 -6.30
C VAL A 109 3.80 -3.74 -5.03
N GLN A 110 2.64 -3.30 -4.58
CA GLN A 110 1.93 -3.92 -3.47
C GLN A 110 1.01 -5.00 -4.05
N THR A 111 1.11 -6.22 -3.54
CA THR A 111 0.24 -7.32 -3.99
C THR A 111 -0.49 -7.94 -2.81
N GLY A 112 -1.73 -8.40 -3.04
CA GLY A 112 -2.52 -9.09 -2.04
C GLY A 112 -3.62 -8.26 -1.38
N GLY A 113 -3.90 -7.06 -1.92
CA GLY A 113 -4.87 -6.13 -1.34
C GLY A 113 -4.33 -5.48 -0.06
N PRO A 114 -5.12 -4.74 0.73
CA PRO A 114 -4.60 -3.84 1.77
C PRO A 114 -3.72 -4.47 2.87
N SER A 115 -3.82 -5.78 3.11
CA SER A 115 -2.97 -6.52 4.07
C SER A 115 -1.80 -7.26 3.41
N GLY A 116 -1.52 -7.01 2.14
CA GLY A 116 -0.40 -7.59 1.41
C GLY A 116 0.87 -6.75 1.51
N GLY A 117 2.03 -7.37 1.27
CA GLY A 117 3.33 -6.70 1.34
C GLY A 117 3.73 -5.97 0.05
N CYS A 118 4.71 -5.07 0.18
CA CYS A 118 5.32 -4.34 -0.92
C CYS A 118 6.54 -5.09 -1.47
N VAL A 119 6.56 -5.32 -2.78
CA VAL A 119 7.63 -5.99 -3.51
C VAL A 119 8.47 -4.94 -4.25
N PRO A 120 9.75 -4.74 -3.90
CA PRO A 120 10.62 -3.74 -4.51
C PRO A 120 11.07 -4.12 -5.93
N GLU A 121 11.58 -3.13 -6.68
CA GLU A 121 12.14 -3.29 -8.04
C GLU A 121 13.08 -4.48 -8.21
N LYS A 122 13.95 -4.76 -7.25
CA LYS A 122 14.89 -5.90 -7.32
C LYS A 122 14.22 -7.28 -7.50
N PHE A 123 12.92 -7.39 -7.25
CA PHE A 123 12.11 -8.60 -7.45
C PHE A 123 11.09 -8.43 -8.58
N ILE A 124 11.25 -7.48 -9.48
CA ILE A 124 10.32 -7.28 -10.61
C ILE A 124 10.29 -8.49 -11.57
N ASP A 125 11.35 -9.28 -11.63
CA ASP A 125 11.40 -10.52 -12.42
C ASP A 125 10.86 -11.74 -11.66
N LEU A 126 10.29 -11.55 -10.47
CA LEU A 126 9.70 -12.62 -9.67
C LEU A 126 8.44 -13.16 -10.38
N PRO A 127 8.34 -14.49 -10.56
CA PRO A 127 7.12 -15.14 -11.01
C PRO A 127 5.97 -14.88 -10.03
N VAL A 128 4.79 -14.61 -10.57
CA VAL A 128 3.56 -14.39 -9.81
C VAL A 128 2.91 -15.73 -9.54
N ASP A 129 3.29 -16.32 -8.41
CA ASP A 129 2.64 -17.48 -7.82
C ASP A 129 2.51 -17.34 -6.30
N PHE A 130 1.79 -18.27 -5.66
CA PHE A 130 1.49 -18.20 -4.24
C PHE A 130 2.76 -18.26 -3.36
N GLU A 131 3.72 -19.11 -3.70
CA GLU A 131 4.88 -19.41 -2.87
C GLU A 131 5.94 -18.32 -2.98
N GLU A 132 6.24 -17.88 -4.20
CA GLU A 132 7.26 -16.87 -4.47
C GLU A 132 6.86 -15.50 -3.90
N LEU A 133 5.58 -15.11 -3.99
CA LEU A 133 5.10 -13.88 -3.37
C LEU A 133 5.20 -13.92 -1.85
N THR A 134 4.85 -15.05 -1.22
CA THR A 134 4.99 -15.22 0.23
C THR A 134 6.45 -15.16 0.68
N ARG A 135 7.38 -15.72 -0.10
CA ARG A 135 8.83 -15.67 0.21
C ARG A 135 9.37 -14.24 0.32
N VAL A 136 8.84 -13.30 -0.45
CA VAL A 136 9.25 -11.89 -0.41
C VAL A 136 8.44 -11.05 0.60
N GLY A 137 7.58 -11.67 1.41
CA GLY A 137 6.74 -11.01 2.41
C GLY A 137 5.46 -10.37 1.85
N SER A 138 5.12 -10.70 0.60
CA SER A 138 3.83 -10.34 -0.01
C SER A 138 2.89 -11.55 0.03
N MET A 139 1.77 -11.48 -0.69
CA MET A 139 0.85 -12.62 -0.77
C MET A 139 -0.06 -12.53 -1.99
N MET A 140 -0.48 -13.70 -2.46
CA MET A 140 -1.59 -13.81 -3.41
C MET A 140 -2.91 -13.66 -2.64
N GLY A 141 -3.37 -12.43 -2.52
CA GLY A 141 -4.64 -12.08 -1.87
C GLY A 141 -5.80 -12.00 -2.87
N SER A 142 -6.53 -10.87 -2.85
CA SER A 142 -7.68 -10.62 -3.73
C SER A 142 -7.33 -10.39 -5.21
N GLY A 143 -6.04 -10.37 -5.57
CA GLY A 143 -5.57 -9.96 -6.89
C GLY A 143 -5.39 -8.45 -7.05
N GLY A 144 -5.46 -7.65 -5.98
CA GLY A 144 -5.09 -6.24 -6.07
C GLY A 144 -3.57 -6.06 -6.26
N MET A 145 -3.18 -5.25 -7.24
CA MET A 145 -1.80 -4.83 -7.51
C MET A 145 -1.72 -3.31 -7.61
N ILE A 146 -1.06 -2.68 -6.63
CA ILE A 146 -0.89 -1.22 -6.60
C ILE A 146 0.57 -0.90 -6.92
N VAL A 147 0.80 -0.30 -8.09
CA VAL A 147 2.13 0.07 -8.59
C VAL A 147 2.53 1.45 -8.05
N MET A 148 3.79 1.57 -7.64
CA MET A 148 4.37 2.75 -7.00
C MET A 148 5.64 3.20 -7.73
N ASP A 149 5.80 4.51 -7.86
CA ASP A 149 6.96 5.18 -8.47
C ASP A 149 7.93 5.74 -7.41
N GLU A 150 9.03 6.35 -7.84
CA GLU A 150 10.06 6.95 -6.97
C GLU A 150 9.52 8.05 -6.04
N ASP A 151 8.44 8.73 -6.44
CA ASP A 151 7.79 9.80 -5.69
C ASP A 151 6.79 9.27 -4.63
N THR A 152 6.71 7.96 -4.44
CA THR A 152 5.84 7.36 -3.43
C THR A 152 6.60 7.11 -2.13
N CYS A 153 6.15 7.66 -0.99
CA CYS A 153 6.77 7.41 0.32
C CYS A 153 6.30 6.07 0.91
N MET A 154 7.23 5.16 1.19
CA MET A 154 6.87 3.83 1.70
C MET A 154 6.40 3.85 3.16
N VAL A 155 6.81 4.83 3.95
CA VAL A 155 6.29 5.06 5.31
C VAL A 155 4.83 5.51 5.26
N ASP A 156 4.49 6.38 4.31
CA ASP A 156 3.13 6.88 4.10
C ASP A 156 2.21 5.79 3.53
N VAL A 157 2.73 4.94 2.64
CA VAL A 157 2.03 3.75 2.13
C VAL A 157 1.68 2.79 3.26
N ALA A 158 2.62 2.46 4.14
CA ALA A 158 2.34 1.61 5.30
C ALA A 158 1.29 2.23 6.21
N LYS A 159 1.35 3.55 6.44
CA LYS A 159 0.36 4.30 7.23
C LYS A 159 -1.03 4.24 6.58
N TYR A 160 -1.11 4.44 5.27
CA TYR A 160 -2.37 4.39 4.52
C TYR A 160 -3.06 3.02 4.66
N PHE A 161 -2.32 1.93 4.41
CA PHE A 161 -2.88 0.59 4.52
C PHE A 161 -3.26 0.21 5.95
N LEU A 162 -2.47 0.59 6.96
CA LEU A 162 -2.88 0.39 8.35
C LEU A 162 -4.10 1.23 8.74
N GLY A 163 -4.29 2.41 8.15
CA GLY A 163 -5.51 3.21 8.31
C GLY A 163 -6.73 2.44 7.82
N PHE A 164 -6.67 1.96 6.58
CA PHE A 164 -7.72 1.11 6.02
C PHE A 164 -7.98 -0.15 6.88
N LEU A 165 -6.93 -0.85 7.30
CA LEU A 165 -7.06 -2.07 8.09
C LEU A 165 -7.59 -1.81 9.51
N GLN A 166 -7.36 -0.63 10.07
CA GLN A 166 -7.99 -0.21 11.33
C GLN A 166 -9.50 -0.06 11.15
N ASP A 167 -9.92 0.62 10.09
CA ASP A 167 -11.33 0.89 9.80
C ASP A 167 -12.09 -0.41 9.46
N GLU A 168 -11.44 -1.34 8.76
CA GLU A 168 -12.00 -2.64 8.37
C GLU A 168 -11.82 -3.75 9.42
N SER A 169 -11.20 -3.44 10.55
CA SER A 169 -11.07 -4.40 11.66
C SER A 169 -12.42 -4.59 12.34
N CYS A 170 -12.88 -5.84 12.44
CA CYS A 170 -14.09 -6.17 13.21
C CYS A 170 -13.94 -5.90 14.72
N GLY A 171 -12.72 -5.62 15.21
CA GLY A 171 -12.48 -5.28 16.61
C GLY A 171 -12.49 -6.44 17.61
N LYS A 172 -12.73 -7.68 17.18
CA LYS A 172 -12.89 -8.83 18.08
C LYS A 172 -11.64 -9.18 18.90
N CYS A 173 -10.51 -9.39 18.24
CA CYS A 173 -9.26 -9.76 18.92
C CYS A 173 -8.47 -8.51 19.34
N THR A 174 -8.04 -8.49 20.61
CA THR A 174 -7.31 -7.35 21.18
C THR A 174 -6.00 -7.07 20.44
N SER A 175 -5.29 -8.13 20.04
CA SER A 175 -4.05 -8.05 19.25
C SER A 175 -4.25 -7.26 17.96
N CYS A 176 -5.19 -7.67 17.12
CA CYS A 176 -5.52 -6.95 15.88
C CYS A 176 -6.06 -5.53 16.16
N ARG A 177 -7.04 -5.40 17.06
CA ARG A 177 -7.73 -4.12 17.33
C ARG A 177 -6.78 -3.05 17.86
N GLU A 178 -6.01 -3.36 18.91
CA GLU A 178 -5.12 -2.39 19.54
C GLU A 178 -3.76 -2.34 18.86
N GLY A 179 -3.27 -3.47 18.35
CA GLY A 179 -1.96 -3.55 17.69
C GLY A 179 -1.91 -2.76 16.39
N ILE A 180 -2.90 -2.91 15.50
CA ILE A 180 -2.99 -2.10 14.26
C ILE A 180 -3.07 -0.61 14.61
N LYS A 181 -3.92 -0.26 15.59
CA LYS A 181 -4.06 1.12 16.06
C LYS A 181 -2.73 1.68 16.58
N ARG A 182 -1.98 0.89 17.36
CA ARG A 182 -0.69 1.32 17.90
C ARG A 182 0.36 1.49 16.80
N MET A 183 0.46 0.56 15.86
CA MET A 183 1.35 0.68 14.71
C MET A 183 1.01 1.93 13.86
N LEU A 184 -0.28 2.19 13.61
CA LEU A 184 -0.71 3.39 12.88
C LEU A 184 -0.32 4.69 13.60
N GLN A 185 -0.45 4.74 14.93
CA GLN A 185 -0.01 5.89 15.73
C GLN A 185 1.49 6.14 15.59
N ILE A 186 2.31 5.10 15.60
CA ILE A 186 3.76 5.20 15.42
C ILE A 186 4.08 5.75 14.02
N LEU A 187 3.52 5.15 12.96
CA LEU A 187 3.72 5.63 11.58
C LEU A 187 3.23 7.07 11.40
N THR A 188 2.12 7.43 12.04
CA THR A 188 1.60 8.81 12.04
C THR A 188 2.62 9.75 12.67
N ARG A 189 3.19 9.42 13.84
CA ARG A 189 4.26 10.24 14.44
C ARG A 189 5.48 10.35 13.52
N ILE A 190 5.93 9.24 12.92
CA ILE A 190 7.07 9.23 12.00
C ILE A 190 6.81 10.19 10.82
N THR A 191 5.65 10.08 10.17
CA THR A 191 5.29 10.96 9.04
C THR A 191 5.03 12.43 9.43
N GLN A 192 4.88 12.71 10.73
CA GLN A 192 4.80 14.06 11.30
C GLN A 192 6.15 14.60 11.82
N GLY A 193 7.26 13.88 11.58
CA GLY A 193 8.59 14.25 12.09
C GLY A 193 8.78 14.05 13.59
N LYS A 194 7.83 13.39 14.26
CA LYS A 194 7.87 13.06 15.69
C LYS A 194 8.34 11.62 15.95
N GLY A 195 8.93 10.98 14.93
CA GLY A 195 9.51 9.65 15.07
C GLY A 195 10.68 9.61 16.06
N GLU A 196 10.80 8.48 16.74
CA GLU A 196 11.80 8.17 17.76
C GLU A 196 12.74 7.06 17.26
N GLN A 197 13.97 7.01 17.78
CA GLN A 197 15.01 6.10 17.30
C GLN A 197 14.65 4.62 17.45
N ALA A 198 13.81 4.27 18.43
CA ALA A 198 13.34 2.92 18.70
C ALA A 198 12.01 2.55 18.00
N ASP A 199 11.44 3.47 17.21
CA ASP A 199 10.13 3.23 16.59
C ASP A 199 10.16 2.11 15.56
N ILE A 200 11.28 1.92 14.86
CA ILE A 200 11.40 0.86 13.83
C ILE A 200 11.37 -0.51 14.51
N GLU A 201 12.20 -0.71 15.53
CA GLU A 201 12.29 -1.97 16.27
C GLU A 201 10.96 -2.27 16.99
N LEU A 202 10.32 -1.24 17.56
CA LEU A 202 9.00 -1.39 18.17
C LEU A 202 7.93 -1.77 17.16
N LEU A 203 7.96 -1.22 15.94
CA LEU A 203 7.04 -1.61 14.86
C LEU A 203 7.25 -3.08 14.46
N GLU A 204 8.50 -3.55 14.36
CA GLU A 204 8.83 -4.94 14.03
C GLU A 204 8.32 -5.90 15.12
N GLU A 205 8.56 -5.59 16.40
CA GLU A 205 8.08 -6.39 17.52
C GLU A 205 6.54 -6.44 17.56
N LEU A 206 5.87 -5.29 17.51
CA LEU A 206 4.41 -5.21 17.49
C LEU A 206 3.82 -5.96 16.30
N SER A 207 4.46 -5.86 15.13
CA SER A 207 4.05 -6.57 13.92
C SER A 207 4.06 -8.08 14.11
N GLY A 208 5.13 -8.63 14.71
CA GLY A 208 5.22 -10.06 15.04
C GLY A 208 4.10 -10.51 15.98
N VAL A 209 3.88 -9.77 17.07
CA VAL A 209 2.80 -10.10 18.03
C VAL A 209 1.43 -10.07 17.37
N VAL A 210 1.13 -9.06 16.54
CA VAL A 210 -0.15 -8.96 15.84
C VAL A 210 -0.34 -10.11 14.86
N ALA A 211 0.71 -10.46 14.11
CA ALA A 211 0.66 -11.56 13.15
C ALA A 211 0.35 -12.90 13.84
N ASP A 212 1.06 -13.20 14.94
CA ASP A 212 1.00 -14.50 15.62
C ASP A 212 -0.26 -14.69 16.46
N THR A 213 -0.84 -13.60 16.98
CA THR A 213 -1.91 -13.67 18.00
C THR A 213 -3.28 -13.20 17.49
N SER A 214 -3.40 -12.87 16.20
CA SER A 214 -4.67 -12.50 15.59
C SER A 214 -5.54 -13.70 15.24
N LEU A 215 -6.84 -13.58 15.44
CA LEU A 215 -7.79 -14.68 15.22
C LEU A 215 -7.97 -15.05 13.74
N CYS A 216 -7.97 -14.05 12.85
CA CYS A 216 -8.24 -14.26 11.43
C CYS A 216 -7.09 -13.75 10.56
N ALA A 217 -7.10 -14.16 9.28
CA ALA A 217 -6.05 -13.83 8.33
C ALA A 217 -5.87 -12.32 8.10
N LEU A 218 -6.93 -11.50 8.28
CA LEU A 218 -6.79 -10.04 8.20
C LEU A 218 -5.80 -9.56 9.27
N GLY A 219 -6.01 -9.92 10.54
CA GLY A 219 -5.08 -9.53 11.60
C GLY A 219 -3.70 -10.18 11.44
N GLY A 220 -3.65 -11.43 10.99
CA GLY A 220 -2.39 -12.14 10.74
C GLY A 220 -1.52 -11.52 9.64
N THR A 221 -2.13 -10.86 8.66
CA THR A 221 -1.44 -10.25 7.51
C THR A 221 -1.41 -8.73 7.55
N ALA A 222 -2.20 -8.09 8.41
CA ALA A 222 -2.23 -6.64 8.58
C ALA A 222 -0.84 -5.99 8.79
N PRO A 223 0.14 -6.66 9.44
CA PRO A 223 1.49 -6.09 9.56
C PRO A 223 2.35 -6.15 8.29
N ASN A 224 1.97 -6.91 7.25
CA ASN A 224 2.80 -7.10 6.05
C ASN A 224 3.21 -5.80 5.35
N PRO A 225 2.33 -4.79 5.17
CA PRO A 225 2.75 -3.50 4.63
C PRO A 225 3.88 -2.89 5.45
N VAL A 226 3.82 -2.94 6.80
CA VAL A 226 4.85 -2.40 7.69
C VAL A 226 6.14 -3.19 7.62
N LEU A 227 6.05 -4.52 7.75
CA LEU A 227 7.23 -5.40 7.77
C LEU A 227 8.00 -5.31 6.44
N THR A 228 7.30 -5.30 5.31
CA THR A 228 7.96 -5.23 4.00
C THR A 228 8.53 -3.85 3.70
N THR A 229 7.86 -2.76 4.10
CA THR A 229 8.41 -1.41 3.91
C THR A 229 9.61 -1.16 4.81
N ILE A 230 9.61 -1.64 6.05
CA ILE A 230 10.81 -1.60 6.91
C ILE A 230 11.93 -2.45 6.29
N ARG A 231 11.63 -3.69 5.86
CA ARG A 231 12.63 -4.61 5.31
C ARG A 231 13.33 -4.08 4.06
N TYR A 232 12.59 -3.40 3.17
CA TYR A 232 13.11 -3.00 1.86
C TYR A 232 13.41 -1.52 1.70
N PHE A 233 12.82 -0.66 2.55
CA PHE A 233 12.89 0.80 2.46
C PHE A 233 13.18 1.41 3.84
N ARG A 234 13.98 0.72 4.66
CA ARG A 234 14.36 1.17 6.02
C ARG A 234 14.96 2.56 6.02
N ASP A 235 15.72 2.88 4.99
CA ASP A 235 16.35 4.18 4.77
C ASP A 235 15.32 5.32 4.76
N GLU A 236 14.11 5.10 4.22
CA GLU A 236 13.05 6.11 4.28
C GLU A 236 12.57 6.33 5.70
N TYR A 237 12.40 5.27 6.50
CA TYR A 237 12.05 5.40 7.92
C TYR A 237 13.13 6.17 8.68
N GLU A 238 14.39 5.85 8.42
CA GLU A 238 15.52 6.54 9.05
C GLU A 238 15.60 8.01 8.64
N ALA A 239 15.35 8.37 7.39
CA ALA A 239 15.28 9.76 6.92
C ALA A 239 14.15 10.55 7.62
N HIS A 240 12.99 9.91 7.83
CA HIS A 240 11.87 10.53 8.55
C HIS A 240 12.20 10.74 10.04
N ILE A 241 12.91 9.79 10.65
CA ILE A 241 13.22 9.79 12.09
C ILE A 241 14.41 10.70 12.40
N LYS A 242 15.53 10.57 11.68
CA LYS A 242 16.81 11.25 11.95
C LYS A 242 16.86 12.61 11.27
N ASP A 243 16.62 12.65 9.96
CA ASP A 243 16.80 13.86 9.16
C ASP A 243 15.57 14.77 9.16
N LYS A 244 14.43 14.25 9.66
CA LYS A 244 13.13 14.93 9.65
C LYS A 244 12.77 15.38 8.24
N LYS A 245 13.00 14.50 7.26
CA LYS A 245 12.71 14.72 5.84
C LYS A 245 11.97 13.55 5.24
N CYS A 246 11.14 13.83 4.24
CA CYS A 246 10.49 12.83 3.42
C CYS A 246 11.16 12.80 2.05
N PRO A 247 11.93 11.75 1.69
CA PRO A 247 12.62 11.68 0.38
C PRO A 247 11.67 11.82 -0.81
N ALA A 248 10.47 11.25 -0.70
CA ALA A 248 9.40 11.32 -1.69
C ALA A 248 8.55 12.61 -1.61
N LYS A 249 8.79 13.48 -0.62
CA LYS A 249 8.18 14.82 -0.49
C LYS A 249 6.65 14.85 -0.37
N VAL A 250 6.03 13.74 0.03
CA VAL A 250 4.56 13.63 0.22
C VAL A 250 4.12 13.91 1.66
N CYS A 251 4.97 13.65 2.65
CA CYS A 251 4.63 13.89 4.05
C CYS A 251 4.71 15.40 4.38
N LYS A 252 3.55 16.06 4.43
CA LYS A 252 3.42 17.51 4.58
C LYS A 252 4.27 18.11 5.71
N ASP A 253 4.36 17.46 6.86
CA ASP A 253 5.10 18.00 8.02
C ASP A 253 6.62 17.87 7.90
N LEU A 254 7.11 17.13 6.90
CA LEU A 254 8.51 16.82 6.66
C LEU A 254 9.08 17.49 5.40
N ILE A 255 8.31 18.38 4.79
CA ILE A 255 8.73 19.13 3.60
C ILE A 255 8.90 20.61 3.90
N THR A 256 9.77 21.24 3.13
CA THR A 256 10.05 22.66 3.19
C THR A 256 9.95 23.22 1.77
N TYR A 257 9.26 24.35 1.61
CA TYR A 257 9.20 25.07 0.34
C TYR A 257 10.26 26.17 0.35
N THR A 258 11.13 26.17 -0.65
CA THR A 258 12.15 27.20 -0.85
C THR A 258 12.02 27.81 -2.24
N ILE A 259 12.63 28.97 -2.46
CA ILE A 259 12.58 29.64 -3.76
C ILE A 259 13.98 29.63 -4.38
N ASP A 260 14.05 29.07 -5.57
CA ASP A 260 15.22 29.15 -6.44
C ASP A 260 15.35 30.59 -6.93
N ARG A 261 16.44 31.23 -6.51
CA ARG A 261 16.69 32.65 -6.78
C ARG A 261 17.01 32.92 -8.25
N GLU A 262 17.49 31.91 -8.99
CA GLU A 262 17.85 32.07 -10.39
C GLU A 262 16.62 31.99 -11.30
N LYS A 263 15.63 31.17 -10.92
CA LYS A 263 14.38 31.00 -11.67
C LYS A 263 13.30 32.01 -11.29
N CYS A 264 13.35 32.57 -10.09
CA CYS A 264 12.31 33.47 -9.60
C CYS A 264 12.36 34.84 -10.30
N THR A 265 11.27 35.20 -10.98
CA THR A 265 11.15 36.49 -11.68
C THR A 265 10.53 37.61 -10.83
N GLY A 266 10.17 37.34 -9.57
CA GLY A 266 9.54 38.33 -8.68
C GLY A 266 8.14 38.78 -9.14
N CYS A 267 7.32 37.85 -9.65
CA CYS A 267 6.00 38.15 -10.24
C CYS A 267 4.87 38.41 -9.21
N LEU A 268 5.16 38.28 -7.92
CA LEU A 268 4.25 38.45 -6.76
C LEU A 268 3.04 37.49 -6.66
N VAL A 269 2.86 36.55 -7.59
CA VAL A 269 1.71 35.63 -7.59
C VAL A 269 1.66 34.76 -6.33
N CYS A 270 2.75 34.07 -6.00
CA CYS A 270 2.81 33.22 -4.81
C CYS A 270 2.58 34.01 -3.51
N LYS A 271 3.11 35.25 -3.42
CA LYS A 271 2.90 36.16 -2.29
C LYS A 271 1.43 36.52 -2.10
N LYS A 272 0.72 36.83 -3.21
CA LYS A 272 -0.71 37.16 -3.17
C LYS A 272 -1.58 35.98 -2.76
N LEU A 273 -1.21 34.76 -3.16
CA LEU A 273 -1.99 33.55 -2.90
C LEU A 273 -1.66 32.89 -1.55
N CYS A 274 -0.62 33.33 -0.84
CA CYS A 274 -0.23 32.74 0.43
C CYS A 274 -1.23 33.14 1.55
N PRO A 275 -1.99 32.19 2.13
CA PRO A 275 -2.99 32.49 3.15
C PRO A 275 -2.35 33.04 4.43
N GLU A 276 -1.17 32.52 4.79
CA GLU A 276 -0.43 32.90 6.00
C GLU A 276 0.48 34.11 5.82
N LYS A 277 0.50 34.71 4.61
CA LYS A 277 1.41 35.80 4.24
C LYS A 277 2.88 35.46 4.56
N ALA A 278 3.25 34.20 4.36
CA ALA A 278 4.58 33.65 4.64
C ALA A 278 5.62 33.97 3.55
N ILE A 279 5.27 34.74 2.50
CA ILE A 279 6.17 35.02 1.38
C ILE A 279 6.53 36.51 1.36
N GLU A 280 7.83 36.77 1.40
CA GLU A 280 8.42 38.10 1.39
C GLU A 280 9.14 38.35 0.06
N GLY A 281 9.37 39.62 -0.28
CA GLY A 281 10.01 40.03 -1.53
C GLY A 281 9.18 41.04 -2.33
N GLU A 282 9.87 41.80 -3.16
CA GLU A 282 9.33 42.89 -3.98
C GLU A 282 9.24 42.52 -5.45
N ARG A 283 8.57 43.39 -6.23
CA ARG A 283 8.41 43.16 -7.67
C ARG A 283 9.78 43.12 -8.36
N LYS A 284 9.99 42.11 -9.21
CA LYS A 284 11.25 41.84 -9.92
C LYS A 284 12.42 41.40 -9.02
N GLU A 285 12.16 41.02 -7.77
CA GLU A 285 13.17 40.44 -6.88
C GLU A 285 12.80 38.99 -6.52
N PRO A 286 13.78 38.10 -6.33
CA PRO A 286 13.52 36.76 -5.81
C PRO A 286 12.83 36.82 -4.45
N HIS A 287 11.69 36.14 -4.33
CA HIS A 287 10.96 36.08 -3.07
C HIS A 287 11.62 35.11 -2.08
N LEU A 288 11.25 35.23 -0.80
CA LEU A 288 11.67 34.36 0.30
C LEU A 288 10.44 33.78 0.99
N ILE A 289 10.49 32.51 1.39
CA ILE A 289 9.44 31.87 2.19
C ILE A 289 9.90 31.82 3.65
N ASP A 290 9.16 32.51 4.52
CA ASP A 290 9.29 32.46 5.98
C ASP A 290 8.76 31.12 6.49
N GLN A 291 9.68 30.24 6.89
CA GLN A 291 9.34 28.89 7.35
C GLN A 291 8.60 28.88 8.69
N ALA A 292 8.69 29.95 9.50
CA ALA A 292 7.95 30.03 10.76
C ALA A 292 6.45 30.27 10.54
N LYS A 293 6.08 30.92 9.43
CA LYS A 293 4.69 31.18 9.04
C LYS A 293 4.13 30.15 8.04
N CYS A 294 5.00 29.45 7.32
CA CYS A 294 4.58 28.54 6.26
C CYS A 294 3.83 27.31 6.82
N THR A 295 2.56 27.15 6.48
CA THR A 295 1.75 25.96 6.79
C THR A 295 1.88 24.84 5.75
N ARG A 296 2.85 24.95 4.83
CA ARG A 296 3.20 23.93 3.83
C ARG A 296 2.02 23.51 2.94
N CYS A 297 1.16 24.46 2.58
CA CYS A 297 -0.07 24.20 1.83
C CYS A 297 0.12 23.94 0.32
N GLY A 298 1.31 24.16 -0.25
CA GLY A 298 1.60 23.87 -1.66
C GLY A 298 1.17 24.94 -2.67
N LEU A 299 0.29 25.88 -2.30
CA LEU A 299 -0.24 26.91 -3.23
C LEU A 299 0.84 27.71 -3.97
N CYS A 300 1.99 27.94 -3.33
CA CYS A 300 3.11 28.64 -3.96
C CYS A 300 3.79 27.81 -5.06
N LEU A 301 3.88 26.49 -4.88
CA LEU A 301 4.41 25.55 -5.87
C LEU A 301 3.47 25.48 -7.07
N ASP A 302 2.18 25.21 -6.82
CA ASP A 302 1.17 25.01 -7.88
C ASP A 302 0.96 26.26 -8.75
N SER A 303 1.12 27.45 -8.16
CA SER A 303 0.94 28.73 -8.87
C SER A 303 2.20 29.22 -9.59
N CYS A 304 3.36 28.59 -9.37
CA CYS A 304 4.63 29.04 -9.95
C CYS A 304 4.82 28.53 -11.38
N LYS A 305 4.52 29.38 -12.37
CA LYS A 305 4.76 29.08 -13.81
C LYS A 305 6.23 28.98 -14.22
N PHE A 306 7.15 29.32 -13.33
CA PHE A 306 8.60 29.34 -13.60
C PHE A 306 9.34 28.20 -12.89
N GLU A 307 8.60 27.29 -12.21
CA GLU A 307 9.19 26.19 -11.44
C GLU A 307 10.28 26.66 -10.46
N ALA A 308 10.10 27.88 -9.93
CA ALA A 308 11.05 28.52 -9.03
C ALA A 308 10.81 28.13 -7.56
N VAL A 309 9.74 27.40 -7.25
CA VAL A 309 9.49 26.89 -5.90
C VAL A 309 9.99 25.45 -5.84
N VAL A 310 10.91 25.18 -4.91
CA VAL A 310 11.55 23.87 -4.73
C VAL A 310 11.06 23.27 -3.43
N VAL A 311 10.70 21.98 -3.48
CA VAL A 311 10.34 21.20 -2.30
C VAL A 311 11.53 20.36 -1.87
N THR A 312 11.89 20.45 -0.59
CA THR A 312 13.01 19.73 0.04
C THR A 312 12.59 19.05 1.32
#